data_AF-A0A2V4DSH9-F1
#
_entry.id   AF-A0A2V4DSH9-F1
#
_cell.length_a   1.000
_cell.length_b   1.000
_cell.length_c   1.000
_cell.angle_alpha   90.00
_cell.angle_beta   90.00
_cell.angle_gamma   90.00
#
_symmetry.space_group_name_H-M   'P 1'
#
loop_
_entity.id
_entity.type
_entity.pdbx_description
1 polymer ?
#
loop_
_entity_poly.entity_id
_entity_poly.type
_entity_poly.pdbx_seq_one_letter_code
_entity_poly.pdbx_strand_id
1 'polypeptide(L)'
;MDLLQMSHPGYRLLKQKDPVSDKQLPIFLDFCTCACERFAHYADELHGAILPPNGIVIDIIECFKTLIEDDEPSVVFPARASLAHLLDEFEKLCESMAHCFSHPPMVKAFYSELAETLVLAGEAIAGANAR
;
A
#
# COMPACT_ATOMS: atom_id res chain seq x y z
N MET A 1 14.11 14.46 6.87
CA MET A 1 12.73 13.92 6.78
C MET A 1 12.78 12.62 6.01
N ASP A 2 13.20 11.54 6.66
CA ASP A 2 13.26 10.20 6.04
C ASP A 2 11.88 9.51 6.06
N LEU A 3 10.97 9.93 6.96
CA LEU A 3 9.64 9.34 7.14
C LEU A 3 8.82 9.20 5.84
N LEU A 4 8.84 10.23 4.98
CA LEU A 4 8.03 10.27 3.75
C LEU A 4 8.71 9.55 2.57
N GLN A 5 9.93 9.04 2.77
CA GLN A 5 10.70 8.33 1.74
C GLN A 5 10.78 9.09 0.40
N MET A 6 10.93 10.42 0.44
CA MET A 6 10.85 11.30 -0.75
C MET A 6 11.89 11.00 -1.84
N SER A 7 13.00 10.36 -1.49
CA SER A 7 14.04 9.92 -2.42
C SER A 7 13.69 8.62 -3.15
N HIS A 8 12.70 7.88 -2.66
CA HIS A 8 12.27 6.61 -3.26
C HIS A 8 11.55 6.89 -4.59
N PRO A 9 11.80 6.11 -5.66
CA PRO A 9 11.15 6.32 -6.95
C PRO A 9 9.61 6.26 -6.88
N GLY A 10 9.07 5.42 -5.98
CA GLY A 10 7.63 5.35 -5.72
C GLY A 10 7.00 6.63 -5.18
N TYR A 11 7.76 7.53 -4.54
CA TYR A 11 7.24 8.84 -4.14
C TYR A 11 6.74 9.65 -5.34
N ARG A 12 7.39 9.52 -6.50
CA ARG A 12 6.92 10.20 -7.73
C ARG A 12 5.60 9.61 -8.24
N LEU A 13 5.43 8.30 -8.09
CA LEU A 13 4.19 7.60 -8.45
C LEU A 13 3.04 8.02 -7.54
N LEU A 14 3.31 8.25 -6.25
CA LEU A 14 2.32 8.80 -5.32
C LEU A 14 1.86 10.22 -5.72
N LYS A 15 2.78 11.04 -6.24
CA LYS A 15 2.49 12.44 -6.59
C LYS A 15 1.98 12.64 -8.01
N GLN A 16 1.95 11.59 -8.84
CA GLN A 16 1.38 11.67 -10.18
C GLN A 16 -0.16 11.63 -10.09
N LYS A 17 -0.85 12.22 -11.08
CA LYS A 17 -2.32 12.18 -11.14
C LYS A 17 -2.86 10.93 -11.84
N ASP A 18 -1.99 10.23 -12.54
CA ASP A 18 -2.36 9.05 -13.32
C ASP A 18 -2.32 7.79 -12.44
N PRO A 19 -3.22 6.82 -12.67
CA PRO A 19 -3.19 5.53 -11.97
C PRO A 19 -1.83 4.84 -12.12
N VAL A 20 -1.41 4.11 -11.07
CA VAL A 20 -0.22 3.27 -11.12
C VAL A 20 -0.47 2.13 -12.11
N SER A 21 0.31 2.09 -13.19
CA SER A 21 0.24 1.00 -14.16
C SER A 21 0.84 -0.31 -13.63
N ASP A 22 0.48 -1.45 -14.21
CA ASP A 22 1.01 -2.77 -13.85
C ASP A 22 2.55 -2.82 -13.84
N LYS A 23 3.20 -2.08 -14.75
CA LYS A 23 4.67 -1.99 -14.82
C LYS A 23 5.28 -1.18 -13.69
N GLN A 24 4.52 -0.23 -13.14
CA GLN A 24 4.94 0.64 -12.04
C GLN A 24 4.54 0.06 -10.68
N LEU A 25 3.60 -0.87 -10.64
CA LEU A 25 3.08 -1.48 -9.42
C LEU A 25 4.18 -2.08 -8.52
N PRO A 26 5.18 -2.83 -9.02
CA PRO A 26 6.24 -3.34 -8.15
C PRO A 26 7.01 -2.24 -7.42
N ILE A 27 7.29 -1.13 -8.11
CA ILE A 27 7.98 0.04 -7.53
C ILE A 27 7.12 0.71 -6.47
N PHE A 28 5.80 0.74 -6.68
CA PHE A 28 4.87 1.33 -5.73
C PHE A 28 4.65 0.44 -4.49
N LEU A 29 4.59 -0.87 -4.65
CA LEU A 29 4.48 -1.82 -3.52
C LEU A 29 5.75 -1.83 -2.65
N ASP A 30 6.93 -1.75 -3.26
CA ASP A 30 8.20 -1.54 -2.57
C ASP A 30 8.19 -0.24 -1.75
N PHE A 31 7.64 0.82 -2.34
CA PHE A 31 7.49 2.11 -1.65
C PHE A 31 6.53 2.04 -0.45
N CYS A 32 5.39 1.36 -0.58
CA CYS A 32 4.47 1.12 0.54
C CYS A 32 5.18 0.37 1.67
N THR A 33 5.96 -0.66 1.34
CA THR A 33 6.74 -1.44 2.30
C THR A 33 7.72 -0.55 3.05
N CYS A 34 8.53 0.24 2.31
CA CYS A 34 9.49 1.17 2.89
C CYS A 34 8.84 2.25 3.78
N ALA A 35 7.65 2.75 3.40
CA ALA A 35 6.91 3.73 4.19
C ALA A 35 6.43 3.12 5.52
N CYS A 36 5.87 1.90 5.50
CA CYS A 36 5.47 1.16 6.69
C CYS A 36 6.67 0.84 7.60
N GLU A 37 7.78 0.37 7.04
CA GLU A 37 9.01 0.08 7.78
C GLU A 37 9.58 1.32 8.47
N ARG A 38 9.60 2.44 7.75
CA ARG A 38 10.12 3.69 8.30
C ARG A 38 9.24 4.20 9.42
N PHE A 39 7.92 4.11 9.27
CA PHE A 39 6.99 4.43 10.36
C PHE A 39 7.22 3.53 11.57
N ALA A 40 7.32 2.21 11.35
CA ALA A 40 7.55 1.24 12.41
C ALA A 40 8.84 1.49 13.19
N HIS A 41 9.93 1.79 12.48
CA HIS A 41 11.21 2.15 13.09
C HIS A 41 11.08 3.34 14.05
N TYR A 42 10.42 4.43 13.63
CA TYR A 42 10.24 5.59 14.50
C TYR A 42 9.23 5.36 15.63
N ALA A 43 8.19 4.56 15.40
CA ALA A 43 7.21 4.23 16.42
C ALA A 43 7.80 3.36 17.54
N ASP A 44 8.67 2.40 17.18
CA ASP A 44 9.41 1.57 18.14
C ASP A 44 10.38 2.42 18.97
N GLU A 45 11.16 3.29 18.32
CA GLU A 45 12.09 4.21 19.00
C GLU A 45 11.40 5.18 19.97
N LEU A 46 10.18 5.64 19.65
CA LEU A 46 9.49 6.68 20.44
C LEU A 46 8.54 6.13 21.51
N HIS A 47 7.93 4.96 21.28
CA HIS A 47 6.83 4.48 22.11
C HIS A 47 6.91 2.99 22.48
N GLY A 48 7.91 2.24 22.00
CA GLY A 48 8.01 0.79 22.21
C GLY A 48 6.78 0.02 21.73
N ALA A 49 6.03 0.61 20.79
CA ALA A 49 4.80 0.05 20.26
C ALA A 49 5.13 -0.93 19.13
N ILE A 50 4.81 -2.20 19.34
CA ILE A 50 4.92 -3.24 18.31
C ILE A 50 3.80 -2.99 17.30
N LEU A 51 4.11 -2.33 16.19
CA LEU A 51 3.23 -2.34 15.03
C LEU A 51 3.18 -3.75 14.44
N PRO A 52 2.03 -4.18 13.88
CA PRO A 52 1.97 -5.45 13.19
C PRO A 52 3.00 -5.47 12.06
N PRO A 53 3.70 -6.60 11.84
CA PRO A 53 4.72 -6.70 10.80
C PRO A 53 4.12 -6.38 9.43
N ASN A 54 4.97 -6.01 8.46
CA ASN A 54 4.64 -5.66 7.06
C ASN A 54 3.90 -6.77 6.27
N GLY A 55 3.40 -7.81 6.94
CA GLY A 55 2.66 -8.92 6.37
C GLY A 55 1.54 -8.46 5.45
N ILE A 56 0.82 -7.39 5.80
CA ILE A 56 -0.26 -6.89 4.94
C ILE A 56 0.21 -6.47 3.53
N VAL A 57 1.36 -5.80 3.41
CA VAL A 57 1.88 -5.38 2.10
C VAL A 57 2.38 -6.61 1.33
N ILE A 58 2.96 -7.59 2.02
CA ILE A 58 3.39 -8.87 1.43
C ILE A 58 2.17 -9.65 0.90
N ASP A 59 1.10 -9.75 1.68
CA ASP A 59 -0.11 -10.47 1.30
C ASP A 59 -0.80 -9.79 0.10
N ILE A 60 -0.76 -8.45 0.04
CA ILE A 60 -1.20 -7.67 -1.12
C ILE A 60 -0.34 -7.98 -2.35
N ILE A 61 0.98 -8.03 -2.21
CA ILE A 61 1.90 -8.39 -3.31
C ILE A 61 1.56 -9.78 -3.86
N GLU A 62 1.34 -10.77 -2.99
CA GLU A 62 1.00 -12.13 -3.42
C GLU A 62 -0.37 -12.20 -4.11
N CYS A 63 -1.36 -11.43 -3.64
CA CYS A 63 -2.63 -11.29 -4.36
C CYS A 63 -2.43 -10.69 -5.75
N PHE A 64 -1.65 -9.61 -5.88
CA PHE A 64 -1.39 -9.00 -7.18
C PHE A 64 -0.68 -9.97 -8.14
N LYS A 65 0.34 -10.70 -7.66
CA LYS A 65 1.02 -11.72 -8.47
C LYS A 65 0.01 -12.77 -8.96
N THR A 66 -0.81 -13.29 -8.06
CA THR A 66 -1.84 -14.29 -8.39
C THR A 66 -2.81 -13.78 -9.46
N LEU A 67 -3.26 -12.53 -9.35
CA LEU A 67 -4.20 -11.93 -10.32
C LEU A 67 -3.59 -11.61 -11.68
N ILE A 68 -2.26 -11.48 -11.75
CA ILE A 68 -1.52 -11.16 -12.98
C ILE A 68 -1.04 -12.43 -13.69
N GLU A 69 -0.66 -13.47 -12.93
CA GLU A 69 0.01 -14.66 -13.44
C GLU A 69 -0.93 -15.85 -13.66
N ASP A 70 -2.12 -15.84 -13.04
CA ASP A 70 -3.09 -16.94 -13.12
C ASP A 70 -4.41 -16.50 -13.77
N ASP A 71 -4.99 -17.39 -14.57
CA ASP A 71 -6.27 -17.21 -15.28
C ASP A 71 -7.35 -18.18 -14.76
N GLU A 72 -6.99 -19.13 -13.90
CA GLU A 72 -7.89 -20.15 -13.36
C GLU A 72 -8.89 -19.51 -12.37
N PRO A 73 -10.20 -19.56 -12.63
CA PRO A 73 -11.20 -18.90 -11.78
C PRO A 73 -11.17 -19.35 -10.32
N SER A 74 -10.83 -20.61 -10.07
CA SER A 74 -10.72 -21.16 -8.72
C SER A 74 -9.53 -20.60 -7.92
N VAL A 75 -8.56 -19.96 -8.58
CA VAL A 75 -7.41 -19.28 -7.98
C VAL A 75 -7.65 -17.76 -7.93
N VAL A 76 -8.13 -17.19 -9.05
CA VAL A 76 -8.30 -15.74 -9.22
C VAL A 76 -9.42 -15.17 -8.35
N PHE A 77 -10.57 -15.84 -8.22
CA PHE A 77 -11.69 -15.29 -7.44
C PHE A 77 -11.39 -15.17 -5.94
N PRO A 78 -10.79 -16.19 -5.27
CA PRO A 78 -10.32 -16.02 -3.90
C PRO A 78 -9.27 -14.91 -3.75
N ALA A 79 -8.35 -14.76 -4.70
CA ALA A 79 -7.35 -13.70 -4.68
C ALA A 79 -7.98 -12.31 -4.78
N ARG A 80 -9.03 -12.12 -5.61
CA ARG A 80 -9.78 -10.84 -5.68
C ARG A 80 -10.49 -10.51 -4.37
N ALA A 81 -11.16 -11.50 -3.77
CA ALA A 81 -11.85 -11.31 -2.50
C ALA A 81 -10.87 -10.97 -1.37
N SER A 82 -9.73 -11.66 -1.34
CA SER A 82 -8.66 -11.42 -0.36
C SER A 82 -8.04 -10.04 -0.56
N LEU A 83 -7.72 -9.65 -1.80
CA LEU A 83 -7.18 -8.34 -2.12
C LEU A 83 -8.11 -7.21 -1.66
N ALA A 84 -9.42 -7.32 -1.90
CA ALA A 84 -10.38 -6.31 -1.46
C ALA A 84 -10.37 -6.12 0.07
N HIS A 85 -10.27 -7.22 0.83
CA HIS A 85 -10.17 -7.16 2.29
C HIS A 85 -8.84 -6.56 2.76
N LEU A 86 -7.72 -6.99 2.16
CA LEU A 86 -6.39 -6.49 2.51
C LEU A 86 -6.21 -5.00 2.18
N LEU A 87 -6.84 -4.50 1.12
CA LEU A 87 -6.81 -3.07 0.78
C LEU A 87 -7.54 -2.22 1.83
N ASP A 88 -8.70 -2.67 2.31
CA ASP A 88 -9.43 -2.02 3.42
C ASP A 88 -8.63 -2.04 4.73
N GLU A 89 -7.95 -3.15 5.04
CA GLU A 89 -7.04 -3.22 6.18
C GLU A 89 -5.83 -2.29 6.04
N PHE A 90 -5.28 -2.16 4.82
CA PHE A 90 -4.14 -1.28 4.55
C PHE A 90 -4.53 0.20 4.65
N GLU A 91 -5.74 0.56 4.20
CA GLU A 91 -6.30 1.89 4.39
C GLU A 91 -6.42 2.25 5.88
N LYS A 92 -6.98 1.34 6.69
CA LYS A 92 -7.08 1.52 8.15
C LYS A 92 -5.70 1.61 8.83
N LEU A 93 -4.72 0.86 8.35
CA LEU A 93 -3.34 0.97 8.81
C LEU A 93 -2.81 2.39 8.52
N CYS A 94 -2.94 2.87 7.28
CA CYS A 94 -2.49 4.20 6.89
C CYS A 94 -3.21 5.31 7.67
N GLU A 95 -4.51 5.18 7.91
CA GLU A 95 -5.28 6.10 8.75
C GLU A 95 -4.73 6.12 10.19
N SER A 96 -4.45 4.94 10.76
CA SER A 96 -3.85 4.82 12.09
C SER A 96 -2.47 5.49 12.16
N MET A 97 -1.62 5.26 11.15
CA MET A 97 -0.30 5.91 11.06
C MET A 97 -0.43 7.44 10.94
N ALA A 98 -1.39 7.94 10.13
CA ALA A 98 -1.66 9.36 9.98
C ALA A 98 -2.11 10.01 11.30
N HIS A 99 -2.93 9.31 12.10
CA HIS A 99 -3.41 9.82 13.39
C HIS A 99 -2.32 9.99 14.44
N CYS A 100 -1.20 9.28 14.32
CA CYS A 100 -0.04 9.47 15.20
C CYS A 100 0.62 10.85 15.06
N PHE A 101 0.34 11.60 13.99
CA PHE A 101 0.89 12.93 13.77
C PHE A 101 -0.18 13.98 14.00
N SER A 102 0.13 15.04 14.75
CA SER A 102 -0.72 16.24 14.80
C SER A 102 -0.23 17.32 13.84
N HIS A 103 1.09 17.42 13.65
CA HIS A 103 1.79 18.28 12.72
C HIS A 103 3.08 17.59 12.23
N PRO A 104 3.59 17.89 11.02
CA PRO A 104 2.98 18.76 10.01
C PRO A 104 1.85 18.04 9.23
N PRO A 105 0.81 18.77 8.73
CA PRO A 105 -0.32 18.18 8.01
C PRO A 105 0.06 17.32 6.80
N MET A 106 1.21 17.57 6.19
CA MET A 106 1.67 16.81 5.02
C MET A 106 1.90 15.32 5.32
N VAL A 107 2.23 14.95 6.58
CA VAL A 107 2.45 13.55 6.94
C VAL A 107 1.13 12.77 6.94
N LYS A 108 0.03 13.41 7.36
CA LYS A 108 -1.30 12.81 7.26
C LYS A 108 -1.71 12.61 5.80
N ALA A 109 -1.60 13.68 5.02
CA ALA A 109 -1.93 13.64 3.60
C ALA A 109 -1.13 12.55 2.88
N PHE A 110 0.15 12.41 3.21
CA PHE A 110 1.00 11.36 2.66
C PHE A 110 0.43 9.95 2.85
N TYR A 111 0.05 9.56 4.07
CA TYR A 111 -0.48 8.21 4.31
C TYR A 111 -1.87 8.01 3.71
N SER A 112 -2.72 9.04 3.73
CA SER A 112 -4.02 8.98 3.04
C SER A 112 -3.86 8.79 1.53
N GLU A 113 -2.98 9.57 0.89
CA GLU A 113 -2.67 9.42 -0.54
C GLU A 113 -2.07 8.03 -0.84
N LEU A 114 -1.25 7.49 0.06
CA LEU A 114 -0.60 6.18 -0.10
C LEU A 114 -1.65 5.06 -0.16
N ALA A 115 -2.61 5.07 0.77
CA ALA A 115 -3.73 4.14 0.79
C ALA A 115 -4.60 4.30 -0.46
N GLU A 116 -5.04 5.51 -0.77
CA GLU A 116 -5.91 5.80 -1.91
C GLU A 116 -5.29 5.31 -3.23
N THR A 117 -4.00 5.58 -3.44
CA THR A 117 -3.29 5.16 -4.65
C THR A 117 -3.20 3.64 -4.77
N LEU A 118 -2.99 2.92 -3.65
CA LEU A 118 -2.93 1.47 -3.66
C LEU A 118 -4.31 0.83 -3.89
N VAL A 119 -5.36 1.40 -3.29
CA VAL A 119 -6.76 0.98 -3.52
C VAL A 119 -7.11 1.13 -5.01
N LEU A 120 -6.82 2.29 -5.61
CA LEU A 120 -7.08 2.53 -7.04
C LEU A 120 -6.33 1.55 -7.94
N ALA A 121 -5.07 1.22 -7.61
CA ALA A 121 -4.32 0.21 -8.34
C ALA A 121 -4.94 -1.19 -8.19
N GLY A 122 -5.38 -1.52 -6.98
CA GLY A 122 -6.11 -2.74 -6.65
C GLY A 122 -7.39 -2.92 -7.46
N GLU A 123 -8.22 -1.88 -7.49
CA GLU A 123 -9.48 -1.86 -8.24
C GLU A 123 -9.25 -2.00 -9.74
N ALA A 124 -8.22 -1.32 -10.29
CA ALA A 124 -7.87 -1.42 -11.70
C ALA A 124 -7.54 -2.87 -12.09
N ILE A 125 -6.74 -3.57 -11.28
CA ILE A 125 -6.29 -4.94 -11.58
C ILE A 125 -7.40 -5.97 -11.30
N ALA A 126 -8.10 -5.84 -10.17
CA ALA A 126 -9.19 -6.75 -9.81
C ALA A 126 -10.41 -6.60 -10.74
N GLY A 127 -10.63 -5.40 -11.29
CA GLY A 127 -11.73 -5.06 -12.20
C GLY A 127 -11.43 -5.25 -13.70
N ALA A 128 -10.16 -5.19 -14.12
CA ALA A 128 -9.79 -5.35 -15.53
C ALA A 128 -10.04 -6.77 -16.09
N ASN A 129 -9.94 -7.80 -15.25
CA ASN A 129 -10.08 -9.21 -15.65
C ASN A 129 -11.52 -9.75 -15.50
N ALA A 130 -12.55 -8.89 -15.56
CA ALA A 130 -13.97 -9.26 -15.47
C ALA A 130 -14.70 -9.25 -16.82
N ARG A 131 -13.99 -9.35 -17.94
CA ARG A 131 -14.57 -9.35 -19.30
C ARG A 131 -14.14 -10.57 -20.10
#